data_AF-A0A644XAD3-F1
#
_entry.id   AF-A0A644XAD3-F1
#
_cell.length_a   1.000
_cell.length_b   1.000
_cell.length_c   1.000
_cell.angle_alpha   90.00
_cell.angle_beta   90.00
_cell.angle_gamma   90.00
#
_symmetry.space_group_name_H-M   'P 1'
#
loop_
_entity.id
_entity.type
_entity.pdbx_description
1 polymer ?
#
loop_
_entity_poly.entity_id
_entity_poly.type
_entity_poly.pdbx_seq_one_letter_code
_entity_poly.pdbx_strand_id
1 'polypeptide(L)'
;MSKTPLKKIIKSKIKSNKELSEAEVLREKIKYEIADELGLKDKVDELGWGGLTAEETGRIGGIMTKRKRMLRIPTNDEILGRK
;
A
#
# COMPACT_ATOMS: atom_id res chain seq x y z
N MET A 1 -23.34 0.46 -4.02
CA MET A 1 -22.42 -0.33 -4.87
C MET A 1 -21.04 -0.34 -4.23
N SER A 2 -20.52 -1.51 -3.87
CA SER A 2 -19.21 -1.63 -3.21
C SER A 2 -18.09 -1.26 -4.18
N LYS A 3 -17.45 -0.11 -3.97
CA LYS A 3 -16.34 0.38 -4.80
C LYS A 3 -15.23 -0.67 -4.86
N THR A 4 -14.71 -0.97 -6.06
CA THR A 4 -13.64 -1.97 -6.21
C THR A 4 -12.38 -1.52 -5.45
N PRO A 5 -11.76 -2.39 -4.62
CA PRO A 5 -10.57 -2.03 -3.86
C PRO A 5 -9.36 -1.75 -4.77
N LEU A 6 -8.55 -0.75 -4.41
CA LEU A 6 -7.30 -0.39 -5.10
C LEU A 6 -6.38 -1.61 -5.32
N LYS A 7 -6.29 -2.50 -4.31
CA LYS A 7 -5.49 -3.74 -4.38
C LYS A 7 -5.88 -4.64 -5.57
N LYS A 8 -7.17 -4.71 -5.90
CA LYS A 8 -7.66 -5.52 -7.03
C LYS A 8 -7.31 -4.89 -8.37
N ILE A 9 -7.31 -3.55 -8.44
CA ILE A 9 -6.94 -2.78 -9.63
C ILE A 9 -5.44 -2.89 -9.89
N ILE A 10 -4.60 -2.71 -8.87
CA ILE A 10 -3.14 -2.90 -8.94
C ILE A 10 -2.80 -4.32 -9.41
N LYS A 11 -3.40 -5.35 -8.79
CA LYS A 11 -3.18 -6.75 -9.20
C LYS A 11 -3.59 -7.01 -10.65
N SER A 12 -4.66 -6.36 -11.13
CA SER A 12 -5.07 -6.44 -12.53
C SER A 12 -4.12 -5.69 -13.47
N LYS A 13 -3.62 -4.50 -13.09
CA LYS A 13 -2.66 -3.73 -13.87
C LYS A 13 -1.32 -4.47 -14.03
N ILE A 14 -0.80 -5.03 -12.94
CA ILE A 14 0.41 -5.87 -12.96
C ILE A 14 0.20 -7.09 -13.87
N LYS A 15 -0.96 -7.77 -13.77
CA LYS A 15 -1.29 -8.91 -14.63
C LYS A 15 -1.40 -8.52 -16.12
N SER A 16 -1.84 -7.30 -16.41
CA SER A 16 -1.93 -6.75 -17.76
C SER A 16 -0.66 -6.02 -18.22
N ASN A 17 0.44 -6.11 -17.47
CA ASN A 17 1.71 -5.40 -17.71
C ASN A 17 1.53 -3.89 -17.98
N LYS A 18 0.55 -3.27 -17.34
CA LYS A 18 0.19 -1.87 -17.52
C LYS A 18 0.90 -1.01 -16.49
N GLU A 19 1.48 0.10 -16.93
CA GLU A 19 2.24 1.02 -16.08
C GLU A 19 1.39 1.50 -14.88
N LEU A 20 1.96 1.38 -13.68
CA LEU A 20 1.38 1.94 -12.46
C LEU A 20 1.61 3.45 -12.44
N SER A 21 0.65 4.20 -11.90
CA SER A 21 0.86 5.63 -11.66
C SER A 21 1.96 5.83 -10.62
N GLU A 22 2.73 6.92 -10.72
CA GLU A 22 3.78 7.29 -9.76
C GLU A 22 3.28 7.26 -8.31
N ALA A 23 2.02 7.64 -8.08
CA ALA A 23 1.41 7.62 -6.75
C ALA A 23 1.14 6.19 -6.22
N GLU A 24 0.88 5.21 -7.10
CA GLU A 24 0.73 3.80 -6.71
C GLU A 24 2.10 3.21 -6.32
N VAL A 25 3.13 3.50 -7.12
CA VAL A 25 4.51 3.06 -6.87
C VAL A 25 5.04 3.67 -5.56
N LEU A 26 4.85 4.98 -5.36
CA LEU A 26 5.28 5.67 -4.15
C LEU A 26 4.62 5.09 -2.89
N ARG A 27 3.33 4.76 -2.97
CA ARG A 27 2.60 4.09 -1.88
C ARG A 27 3.19 2.74 -1.54
N GLU A 28 3.47 1.90 -2.54
CA GLU A 28 4.05 0.58 -2.30
C GLU A 28 5.43 0.70 -1.69
N LYS A 29 6.28 1.61 -2.21
CA LYS A 29 7.59 1.91 -1.62
C LYS A 29 7.48 2.31 -0.15
N ILE A 30 6.61 3.26 0.20
CA ILE A 30 6.43 3.70 1.59
C ILE A 30 5.98 2.54 2.50
N LYS A 31 5.13 1.63 2.02
CA LYS A 31 4.75 0.46 2.82
C LYS A 31 5.94 -0.44 3.10
N TYR A 32 6.73 -0.74 2.08
CA TYR A 32 7.94 -1.55 2.23
C TYR A 32 8.98 -0.86 3.11
N GLU A 33 9.18 0.45 2.98
CA GLU A 33 10.04 1.23 3.89
C GLU A 33 9.56 1.11 5.34
N ILE A 34 8.26 1.29 5.61
CA ILE A 34 7.74 1.18 6.98
C ILE A 34 7.90 -0.26 7.51
N ALA A 35 7.73 -1.27 6.65
CA ALA A 35 7.96 -2.65 7.04
C ALA A 35 9.44 -2.90 7.36
N ASP A 36 10.36 -2.31 6.60
CA ASP A 36 11.81 -2.34 6.85
C ASP A 36 12.16 -1.63 8.18
N GLU A 37 11.63 -0.43 8.40
CA GLU A 37 11.81 0.33 9.65
C GLU A 37 11.29 -0.43 10.88
N LEU A 38 10.24 -1.26 10.71
CA LEU A 38 9.66 -2.08 11.78
C LEU A 38 10.35 -3.45 11.93
N GLY A 39 11.34 -3.79 11.10
CA GLY A 39 11.98 -5.10 11.09
C GLY A 39 11.06 -6.24 10.63
N LEU A 40 10.00 -5.90 9.89
CA LEU A 40 9.01 -6.83 9.35
C LEU A 40 9.24 -7.17 7.89
N LYS A 41 10.27 -6.58 7.27
CA LYS A 41 10.58 -6.75 5.85
C LYS A 41 10.79 -8.22 5.48
N ASP A 42 11.62 -8.95 6.22
CA ASP A 42 11.88 -10.37 5.95
C ASP A 42 10.59 -11.19 5.98
N LYS A 43 9.74 -10.92 6.97
CA LYS A 43 8.44 -11.58 7.11
C LYS A 43 7.47 -11.24 5.98
N VAL A 44 7.49 -10.00 5.48
CA VAL A 44 6.71 -9.58 4.31
C VAL A 44 7.25 -10.21 3.03
N ASP A 45 8.56 -10.40 2.91
CA ASP A 45 9.18 -11.02 1.74
C ASP A 45 8.85 -12.53 1.69
N GLU A 46 9.00 -13.23 2.82
CA GLU A 46 8.76 -14.67 2.91
C GLU A 46 7.27 -15.05 2.94
N LEU A 47 6.48 -14.40 3.79
CA LEU A 47 5.07 -14.78 4.02
C LEU A 47 4.08 -13.85 3.32
N GLY A 48 4.56 -12.74 2.75
CA GLY A 48 3.70 -11.69 2.22
C GLY A 48 3.00 -10.89 3.32
N TRP A 49 2.28 -9.85 2.89
CA TRP A 49 1.44 -9.03 3.76
C TRP A 49 0.35 -9.82 4.51
N GLY A 50 0.00 -11.03 4.06
CA GLY A 50 -0.98 -11.92 4.69
C GLY A 50 -0.41 -12.74 5.85
N GLY A 51 0.91 -12.88 5.96
CA GLY A 51 1.58 -13.58 7.07
C GLY A 51 1.93 -12.70 8.26
N LEU A 52 1.69 -11.40 8.16
CA LEU A 52 1.82 -10.47 9.28
C LEU A 52 0.60 -10.58 10.22
N THR A 53 0.85 -10.41 11.51
CA THR A 53 -0.20 -10.35 12.53
C THR A 53 -1.04 -9.07 12.39
N ALA A 54 -2.23 -9.08 12.98
CA ALA A 54 -3.10 -7.91 13.03
C ALA A 54 -2.42 -6.70 13.69
N GLU A 55 -1.56 -6.94 14.68
CA GLU A 55 -0.81 -5.88 15.35
C GLU A 55 0.28 -5.28 14.44
N GLU A 56 1.09 -6.13 13.80
CA GLU A 56 2.14 -5.72 12.86
C GLU A 56 1.57 -4.93 11.66
N THR A 57 0.53 -5.50 11.01
CA THR A 57 -0.17 -4.83 9.91
C THR A 57 -0.87 -3.54 10.37
N GLY A 58 -1.42 -3.52 11.58
CA GLY A 58 -2.04 -2.36 12.20
C GLY A 58 -1.05 -1.21 12.42
N ARG A 59 0.16 -1.52 12.93
CA ARG A 59 1.24 -0.54 13.11
C ARG A 59 1.67 0.06 11.77
N ILE A 60 1.90 -0.77 10.74
CA ILE A 60 2.23 -0.30 9.39
C ILE A 60 1.14 0.62 8.83
N GLY A 61 -0.14 0.22 8.97
CA GLY A 61 -1.28 1.02 8.54
C GLY A 61 -1.41 2.37 9.27
N GLY A 62 -1.12 2.39 10.56
CA GLY A 62 -1.11 3.60 11.39
C GLY A 62 -0.03 4.59 10.95
N ILE A 63 1.21 4.12 10.79
CA ILE A 63 2.34 4.95 10.32
C ILE A 63 2.06 5.46 8.91
N MET A 64 1.53 4.61 8.03
CA MET A 64 1.15 5.02 6.67
C MET A 64 0.10 6.13 6.69
N THR A 65 -0.88 6.06 7.58
CA THR A 65 -1.92 7.10 7.73
C THR A 65 -1.31 8.42 8.22
N LYS A 66 -0.39 8.37 9.19
CA LYS A 66 0.34 9.54 9.68
C LYS A 66 1.19 10.19 8.57
N ARG A 67 1.93 9.37 7.81
CA ARG A 67 2.79 9.81 6.70
C ARG A 67 1.98 10.40 5.54
N LYS A 68 0.82 9.81 5.20
CA LYS A 68 -0.13 10.39 4.23
C LYS A 68 -0.62 11.77 4.66
N ARG A 69 -0.96 11.96 5.94
CA ARG A 69 -1.42 13.25 6.47
C ARG A 69 -0.31 14.31 6.42
N MET A 70 0.93 13.95 6.76
CA MET A 70 2.07 14.88 6.76
C MET A 70 2.51 15.27 5.34
N LEU A 71 2.64 14.30 4.44
CA LEU A 71 3.18 14.51 3.09
C LEU A 71 2.09 14.91 2.07
N ARG A 72 0.83 15.11 2.50
CA ARG A 72 -0.33 15.35 1.62
C ARG A 72 -0.41 14.37 0.44
N ILE A 73 -0.10 13.09 0.71
CA ILE A 73 -0.13 12.07 -0.34
C ILE A 73 -1.59 11.85 -0.76
N PRO A 74 -1.89 11.81 -2.06
CA PRO A 74 -3.25 11.60 -2.56
C PRO A 74 -3.86 10.31 -2.02
N THR A 75 -5.13 10.41 -1.64
CA THR A 75 -5.91 9.28 -1.13
C THR A 75 -6.14 8.21 -2.21
N ASN A 76 -6.57 7.02 -1.79
CA ASN A 76 -6.80 5.92 -2.72
C ASN A 76 -7.81 6.29 -3.82
N ASP A 77 -8.83 7.09 -3.50
CA ASP A 77 -9.83 7.56 -4.46
C ASP A 77 -9.25 8.62 -5.41
N GLU A 78 -8.34 9.48 -4.95
CA GLU A 78 -7.64 10.45 -5.81
C GLU A 78 -6.68 9.77 -6.79
N ILE A 79 -5.92 8.77 -6.32
CA ILE A 79 -5.04 7.95 -7.19
C ILE A 79 -5.86 7.18 -8.24
N LEU A 80 -7.10 6.81 -7.91
CA LEU A 80 -8.01 6.15 -8.84
C LEU A 80 -8.86 7.11 -9.67
N GLY A 81 -8.67 8.43 -9.52
CA GLY A 81 -9.46 9.44 -10.23
C GLY A 81 -10.96 9.36 -9.95
N ARG A 82 -11.37 8.87 -8.78
CA ARG A 82 -12.79 8.72 -8.39
C ARG A 82 -13.41 10.00 -7.82
N LYS A 83 -12.83 11.16 -8.12
CA LYS A 83 -13.31 12.45 -7.61
C LYS A 83 -14.47 12.96 -8.46
#